data_AF-A0A6M1E6K1-F1
#
_entry.id   AF-A0A6M1E6K1-F1
#
_cell.length_a   1.000
_cell.length_b   1.000
_cell.length_c   1.000
_cell.angle_alpha   90.00
_cell.angle_beta   90.00
_cell.angle_gamma   90.00
#
_symmetry.space_group_name_H-M   'P 1'
#
loop_
_entity.id
_entity.type
_entity.pdbx_description
1 polymer ?
#
loop_
_entity_poly.entity_id
_entity_poly.type
_entity_poly.pdbx_seq_one_letter_code
_entity_poly.pdbx_strand_id
1 'polypeptide(L)'
;MNLRGMSDQEIEFNHLFREEGGIYRGKIVEQTQFHSMLFLADKLIEGFKTSERARDLDIYVDVIDNFSINACVGKKGERYYIGINVGVLVLLSNMLFRMFSSNSILTEVGDASKERVTRKIHDAQIRDIQTLLDDFNEDLTPQDETRLAAASFFFKSIIEFIVLHEYAHIIDGHIDYCIDTIRVCKLFEIQPTYAVGFDNPVFQQTIELQADDFAIFGCLHLLHDTQLGKFPVNPLLKPYFKDWKSTLQFWYLPIYTYFRFFGHLNQPHSLKKSSHPIPAVRSYLVLESLDHFLDNDFHLPDHEEVSLSCIESIFKIEDTFDQMSEQGKDLKALVIY
;
A
#
# COMPACT_ATOMS: atom_id res chain seq x y z
N MET A 1 16.21 -25.71 2.62
CA MET A 1 16.97 -24.52 2.16
C MET A 1 18.38 -24.58 2.74
N ASN A 2 19.40 -24.30 1.93
CA ASN A 2 20.81 -24.32 2.34
C ASN A 2 21.12 -22.96 2.99
N LEU A 3 21.28 -22.90 4.31
CA LEU A 3 21.48 -21.66 5.10
C LEU A 3 22.87 -21.00 4.90
N ARG A 4 23.67 -21.46 3.93
CA ARG A 4 25.02 -20.93 3.72
C ARG A 4 24.95 -19.59 2.99
N GLY A 5 25.39 -18.53 3.66
CA GLY A 5 25.53 -17.18 3.08
C GLY A 5 24.45 -16.18 3.47
N MET A 6 23.48 -16.56 4.30
CA MET A 6 22.47 -15.66 4.87
C MET A 6 23.02 -14.96 6.13
N SER A 7 22.68 -13.70 6.31
CA SER A 7 22.89 -12.95 7.56
C SER A 7 22.03 -13.53 8.71
N ASP A 8 22.37 -13.20 9.95
CA ASP A 8 21.57 -13.62 11.11
C ASP A 8 20.12 -13.11 11.02
N GLN A 9 19.94 -11.87 10.51
CA GLN A 9 18.60 -11.28 10.29
C GLN A 9 17.79 -12.06 9.25
N GLU A 10 18.40 -12.44 8.13
CA GLU A 10 17.76 -13.25 7.10
C GLU A 10 17.35 -14.64 7.63
N ILE A 11 18.20 -15.27 8.46
CA ILE A 11 17.91 -16.56 9.07
C ILE A 11 16.73 -16.44 10.04
N GLU A 12 16.71 -15.39 10.86
CA GLU A 12 15.62 -15.14 11.80
C GLU A 12 14.31 -14.81 11.08
N PHE A 13 14.33 -13.96 10.06
CA PHE A 13 13.18 -13.64 9.20
C PHE A 13 12.61 -14.91 8.58
N ASN A 14 13.47 -15.71 7.93
CA ASN A 14 13.06 -16.93 7.27
C ASN A 14 12.49 -17.98 8.26
N HIS A 15 12.95 -17.96 9.51
CA HIS A 15 12.38 -18.80 10.57
C HIS A 15 11.03 -18.26 11.05
N LEU A 16 10.90 -16.95 11.26
CA LEU A 16 9.69 -16.31 11.77
C LEU A 16 8.52 -16.47 10.79
N PHE A 17 8.77 -16.31 9.49
CA PHE A 17 7.77 -16.38 8.43
C PHE A 17 7.76 -17.71 7.67
N ARG A 18 8.29 -18.79 8.27
CA ARG A 18 8.44 -20.09 7.60
C ARG A 18 7.10 -20.68 7.14
N GLU A 19 6.05 -20.51 7.94
CA GLU A 19 4.70 -21.02 7.64
C GLU A 19 4.06 -20.25 6.48
N GLU A 20 4.47 -18.99 6.30
CA GLU A 20 4.04 -18.11 5.24
C GLU A 20 4.84 -18.29 3.95
N GLY A 21 5.92 -19.09 3.94
CA GLY A 21 6.76 -19.34 2.76
C GLY A 21 8.24 -19.02 2.97
N GLY A 22 8.57 -18.28 4.04
CA GLY A 22 9.92 -17.81 4.31
C GLY A 22 10.36 -16.76 3.30
N ILE A 23 11.66 -16.59 3.14
CA ILE A 23 12.25 -15.49 2.39
C ILE A 23 12.18 -15.71 0.87
N TYR A 24 11.70 -14.72 0.12
CA TYR A 24 11.60 -14.81 -1.34
C TYR A 24 12.97 -14.76 -2.00
N ARG A 25 13.28 -15.77 -2.80
CA ARG A 25 14.52 -15.86 -3.61
C ARG A 25 14.26 -16.24 -5.07
N GLY A 26 12.99 -16.12 -5.52
CA GLY A 26 12.59 -16.41 -6.89
C GLY A 26 13.02 -15.32 -7.89
N LYS A 27 12.65 -15.51 -9.16
CA LYS A 27 13.00 -14.62 -10.28
C LYS A 27 11.79 -13.96 -10.96
N ILE A 28 10.60 -14.10 -10.39
CA ILE A 28 9.35 -13.64 -11.03
C ILE A 28 9.25 -12.12 -11.02
N VAL A 29 9.68 -11.49 -9.93
CA VAL A 29 9.86 -10.04 -9.86
C VAL A 29 11.28 -9.72 -10.29
N GLU A 30 11.46 -8.69 -11.12
CA GLU A 30 12.80 -8.24 -11.48
C GLU A 30 13.59 -7.91 -10.21
N GLN A 31 14.82 -8.46 -10.12
CA GLN A 31 15.66 -8.25 -8.94
C GLN A 31 15.87 -6.75 -8.68
N THR A 32 15.94 -5.92 -9.71
CA THR A 32 16.04 -4.45 -9.60
C THR A 32 14.88 -3.82 -8.85
N GLN A 33 13.64 -4.24 -9.12
CA GLN A 33 12.44 -3.74 -8.44
C GLN A 33 12.42 -4.15 -6.97
N PHE A 34 12.84 -5.39 -6.68
CA PHE A 34 12.98 -5.90 -5.32
C PHE A 34 13.97 -5.09 -4.48
N HIS A 35 15.19 -4.90 -5.00
CA HIS A 35 16.22 -4.13 -4.31
C HIS A 35 15.81 -2.66 -4.13
N SER A 36 15.13 -2.09 -5.13
CA SER A 36 14.62 -0.71 -5.03
C SER A 36 13.55 -0.57 -3.95
N MET A 37 12.66 -1.56 -3.82
CA MET A 37 11.63 -1.60 -2.79
C MET A 37 12.25 -1.72 -1.39
N LEU A 38 13.18 -2.66 -1.18
CA LEU A 38 13.84 -2.81 0.12
C LEU A 38 14.67 -1.58 0.49
N PHE A 39 15.39 -1.00 -0.47
CA PHE A 39 16.12 0.24 -0.25
C PHE A 39 15.19 1.39 0.14
N LEU A 40 14.03 1.50 -0.51
CA LEU A 40 13.00 2.48 -0.16
C LEU A 40 12.49 2.25 1.25
N ALA A 41 12.14 1.00 1.61
CA ALA A 41 11.62 0.66 2.94
C ALA A 41 12.62 1.01 4.04
N ASP A 42 13.90 0.64 3.86
CA ASP A 42 14.98 0.99 4.79
C ASP A 42 15.11 2.51 4.95
N LYS A 43 15.16 3.26 3.85
CA LYS A 43 15.29 4.73 3.91
C LYS A 43 14.08 5.40 4.54
N LEU A 44 12.89 4.85 4.30
CA LEU A 44 11.66 5.35 4.87
C LEU A 44 11.65 5.15 6.39
N ILE A 45 11.88 3.92 6.86
CA ILE A 45 11.93 3.60 8.29
C ILE A 45 12.99 4.47 8.99
N GLU A 46 14.21 4.54 8.45
CA GLU A 46 15.27 5.36 9.05
C GLU A 46 14.92 6.85 9.09
N GLY A 47 14.22 7.37 8.08
CA GLY A 47 13.73 8.75 8.07
C GLY A 47 12.70 9.04 9.16
N PHE A 48 11.92 8.05 9.56
CA PHE A 48 10.87 8.17 10.58
C PHE A 48 11.32 7.77 12.00
N LYS A 49 12.57 7.33 12.19
CA LYS A 49 13.18 7.11 13.50
C LYS A 49 13.62 8.42 14.17
N THR A 50 12.67 9.32 14.38
CA THR A 50 12.95 10.68 14.88
C THR A 50 13.00 10.76 16.42
N SER A 51 12.24 9.92 17.12
CA SER A 51 12.19 9.85 18.58
C SER A 51 13.31 8.99 19.18
N GLU A 52 13.68 9.23 20.44
CA GLU A 52 14.69 8.42 21.15
C GLU A 52 14.31 6.93 21.16
N ARG A 53 13.05 6.62 21.47
CA ARG A 53 12.52 5.24 21.40
C ARG A 53 12.67 4.62 20.02
N ALA A 54 12.42 5.38 18.95
CA ALA A 54 12.45 4.85 17.59
C ALA A 54 13.88 4.56 17.10
N ARG A 55 14.86 5.38 17.50
CA ARG A 55 16.25 5.30 17.04
C ARG A 55 16.94 3.98 17.37
N ASP A 56 16.58 3.37 18.50
CA ASP A 56 17.19 2.14 18.97
C ASP A 56 16.48 0.87 18.48
N LEU A 57 15.39 1.01 17.72
CA LEU A 57 14.66 -0.14 17.18
C LEU A 57 15.46 -0.82 16.06
N ASP A 58 15.72 -2.12 16.24
CA ASP A 58 16.26 -3.01 15.20
C ASP A 58 15.09 -3.55 14.39
N ILE A 59 14.98 -3.10 13.13
CA ILE A 59 13.88 -3.44 12.22
C ILE A 59 14.48 -3.98 10.93
N TYR A 60 14.06 -5.17 10.53
CA TYR A 60 14.49 -5.82 9.29
C TYR A 60 13.30 -5.98 8.34
N VAL A 61 13.45 -5.53 7.09
CA VAL A 61 12.42 -5.66 6.06
C VAL A 61 12.87 -6.65 5.00
N ASP A 62 12.01 -7.59 4.63
CA ASP A 62 12.24 -8.46 3.48
C ASP A 62 10.90 -8.91 2.86
N VAL A 63 10.98 -9.68 1.79
CA VAL A 63 9.84 -10.19 1.06
C VAL A 63 9.62 -11.66 1.39
N ILE A 64 8.37 -12.02 1.59
CA ILE A 64 7.95 -13.38 1.86
C ILE A 64 7.63 -14.10 0.54
N ASP A 65 8.08 -15.35 0.39
CA ASP A 65 7.77 -16.24 -0.73
C ASP A 65 6.33 -16.75 -0.68
N ASN A 66 5.41 -15.80 -0.80
CA ASN A 66 3.98 -16.03 -0.74
C ASN A 66 3.28 -15.21 -1.82
N PHE A 67 2.49 -15.90 -2.65
CA PHE A 67 1.76 -15.30 -3.77
C PHE A 67 0.38 -14.75 -3.36
N SER A 68 -0.04 -14.93 -2.11
CA SER A 68 -1.16 -14.18 -1.54
C SER A 68 -0.80 -12.71 -1.37
N ILE A 69 -1.81 -11.85 -1.42
CA ILE A 69 -1.63 -10.40 -1.32
C ILE A 69 -1.79 -10.01 0.16
N ASN A 70 -0.67 -9.83 0.86
CA ASN A 70 -0.64 -9.52 2.28
C ASN A 70 0.69 -8.85 2.67
N ALA A 71 0.69 -8.16 3.81
CA ALA A 71 1.88 -7.73 4.52
C ALA A 71 1.72 -8.07 6.00
N CYS A 72 2.83 -8.12 6.72
CA CYS A 72 2.81 -8.44 8.12
C CYS A 72 4.00 -7.88 8.87
N VAL A 73 3.78 -7.60 10.15
CA VAL A 73 4.82 -7.32 11.13
C VAL A 73 4.97 -8.51 12.07
N GLY A 74 6.20 -8.79 12.50
CA GLY A 74 6.45 -9.72 13.58
C GLY A 74 7.64 -9.32 14.44
N LYS A 75 7.79 -9.99 15.59
CA LYS A 75 8.90 -9.74 16.52
C LYS A 75 9.55 -11.04 16.96
N LYS A 76 10.87 -11.03 17.09
CA LYS A 76 11.65 -12.13 17.68
C LYS A 76 12.76 -11.59 18.56
N GLY A 77 12.70 -11.91 19.86
CA GLY A 77 13.57 -11.26 20.85
C GLY A 77 13.29 -9.75 20.86
N GLU A 78 14.33 -8.94 20.73
CA GLU A 78 14.23 -7.47 20.66
C GLU A 78 14.16 -6.93 19.22
N ARG A 79 14.26 -7.79 18.19
CA ARG A 79 14.21 -7.36 16.77
C ARG A 79 12.79 -7.46 16.22
N TYR A 80 12.42 -6.46 15.44
CA TYR A 80 11.17 -6.41 14.68
C TYR A 80 11.43 -6.72 13.21
N TYR A 81 10.40 -7.25 12.54
CA TYR A 81 10.47 -7.71 11.17
C TYR A 81 9.23 -7.25 10.42
N ILE A 82 9.41 -6.69 9.23
CA ILE A 82 8.33 -6.38 8.30
C ILE A 82 8.48 -7.31 7.10
N GLY A 83 7.43 -8.06 6.81
CA GLY A 83 7.35 -8.99 5.68
C GLY A 83 6.29 -8.54 4.69
N ILE A 84 6.69 -8.33 3.44
CA ILE A 84 5.74 -8.05 2.35
C ILE A 84 5.67 -9.29 1.47
N ASN A 85 4.48 -9.83 1.22
CA ASN A 85 4.37 -10.98 0.34
C ASN A 85 4.73 -10.61 -1.10
N VAL A 86 5.44 -11.49 -1.82
CA VAL A 86 5.77 -11.26 -3.25
C VAL A 86 4.51 -11.08 -4.10
N GLY A 87 3.38 -11.67 -3.69
CA GLY A 87 2.06 -11.48 -4.32
C GLY A 87 1.63 -10.01 -4.39
N VAL A 88 1.95 -9.19 -3.38
CA VAL A 88 1.67 -7.74 -3.40
C VAL A 88 2.46 -7.06 -4.53
N LEU A 89 3.76 -7.34 -4.63
CA LEU A 89 4.63 -6.72 -5.63
C LEU A 89 4.21 -7.09 -7.05
N VAL A 90 3.85 -8.35 -7.28
CA VAL A 90 3.39 -8.83 -8.59
C VAL A 90 2.02 -8.24 -8.93
N LEU A 91 1.08 -8.20 -7.98
CA LEU A 91 -0.23 -7.59 -8.19
C LEU A 91 -0.09 -6.12 -8.57
N LEU A 92 0.61 -5.33 -7.76
CA LEU A 92 0.74 -3.89 -7.98
C LEU A 92 1.40 -3.61 -9.32
N SER A 93 2.48 -4.32 -9.65
CA SER A 93 3.16 -4.15 -10.94
C SER A 93 2.23 -4.46 -12.10
N ASN A 94 1.51 -5.59 -12.05
CA ASN A 94 0.59 -5.99 -13.11
C ASN A 94 -0.55 -4.99 -13.28
N MET A 95 -1.23 -4.64 -12.17
CA MET A 95 -2.42 -3.83 -12.24
C MET A 95 -2.12 -2.39 -12.64
N LEU A 96 -1.08 -1.80 -12.07
CA LEU A 96 -0.68 -0.43 -12.42
C LEU A 96 -0.19 -0.36 -13.87
N PHE A 97 0.57 -1.36 -14.34
CA PHE A 97 1.03 -1.39 -15.73
C PHE A 97 -0.15 -1.59 -16.69
N ARG A 98 -1.15 -2.39 -16.33
CA ARG A 98 -2.40 -2.51 -17.10
C ARG A 98 -3.15 -1.18 -17.17
N MET A 99 -3.29 -0.46 -16.04
CA MET A 99 -3.94 0.85 -16.02
C MET A 99 -3.21 1.84 -16.94
N PHE A 100 -1.89 1.96 -16.81
CA PHE A 100 -1.10 2.94 -17.54
C PHE A 100 -0.75 2.54 -18.98
N SER A 101 -0.88 1.26 -19.36
CA SER A 101 -0.73 0.82 -20.75
C SER A 101 -2.03 0.73 -21.54
N SER A 102 -3.13 1.16 -20.94
CA SER A 102 -4.40 1.34 -21.64
C SER A 102 -4.51 2.74 -22.23
N ASN A 103 -5.02 2.84 -23.46
CA ASN A 103 -5.31 4.12 -24.11
C ASN A 103 -6.65 4.76 -23.69
N SER A 104 -7.45 4.07 -22.87
CA SER A 104 -8.75 4.56 -22.41
C SER A 104 -8.76 4.95 -20.93
N ILE A 105 -7.80 4.45 -20.15
CA ILE A 105 -7.70 4.65 -18.70
C ILE A 105 -6.74 5.80 -18.39
N LEU A 106 -7.10 6.65 -17.41
CA LEU A 106 -6.28 7.78 -16.92
C LEU A 106 -5.68 8.61 -18.07
N THR A 107 -6.51 8.98 -19.05
CA THR A 107 -6.05 9.59 -20.31
C THR A 107 -5.48 11.00 -20.13
N GLU A 108 -5.66 11.61 -18.96
CA GLU A 108 -5.02 12.86 -18.57
C GLU A 108 -3.55 12.72 -18.18
N VAL A 109 -3.05 11.48 -18.04
CA VAL A 109 -1.66 11.20 -17.71
C VAL A 109 -0.86 10.87 -18.96
N GLY A 110 0.09 11.73 -19.32
CA GLY A 110 0.94 11.53 -20.50
C GLY A 110 0.15 11.47 -21.82
N ASP A 111 0.73 10.81 -22.83
CA ASP A 111 0.07 10.58 -24.11
C ASP A 111 -0.54 9.17 -24.20
N ALA A 112 -1.81 9.04 -23.80
CA ALA A 112 -2.54 7.79 -23.83
C ALA A 112 -2.73 7.23 -25.26
N SER A 113 -2.59 8.04 -26.32
CA SER A 113 -2.77 7.58 -27.70
C SER A 113 -1.65 6.64 -28.18
N LYS A 114 -0.49 6.66 -27.49
CA LYS A 114 0.61 5.72 -27.72
C LYS A 114 0.35 4.35 -27.12
N GLU A 115 -0.64 4.24 -26.24
CA GLU A 115 -0.95 3.01 -25.54
C GLU A 115 -1.90 2.10 -26.33
N ARG A 116 -2.10 0.90 -25.81
CA ARG A 116 -2.87 -0.16 -26.46
C ARG A 116 -4.29 -0.22 -25.91
N VAL A 117 -5.16 -0.90 -26.66
CA VAL A 117 -6.46 -1.32 -26.14
C VAL A 117 -6.22 -2.55 -25.26
N THR A 118 -6.36 -2.38 -23.95
CA THR A 118 -6.23 -3.47 -22.99
C THR A 118 -7.53 -4.25 -22.88
N ARG A 119 -7.43 -5.57 -22.71
CA ARG A 119 -8.60 -6.39 -22.37
C ARG A 119 -9.02 -6.12 -20.92
N LYS A 120 -10.34 -6.15 -20.68
CA LYS A 120 -10.89 -6.21 -19.33
C LYS A 120 -10.49 -7.52 -18.68
N ILE A 121 -10.08 -7.46 -17.41
CA ILE A 121 -9.95 -8.65 -16.57
C ILE A 121 -11.30 -8.97 -15.93
N HIS A 122 -11.54 -10.23 -15.58
CA HIS A 122 -12.80 -10.63 -14.97
C HIS A 122 -13.00 -9.95 -13.60
N ASP A 123 -12.01 -10.05 -12.72
CA ASP A 123 -12.05 -9.47 -11.37
C ASP A 123 -10.75 -8.74 -11.05
N ALA A 124 -10.84 -7.49 -10.62
CA ALA A 124 -9.70 -6.71 -10.15
C ALA A 124 -9.41 -6.91 -8.64
N GLN A 125 -10.30 -7.57 -7.91
CA GLN A 125 -10.08 -8.03 -6.54
C GLN A 125 -9.44 -9.42 -6.53
N ILE A 126 -8.21 -9.47 -7.00
CA ILE A 126 -7.46 -10.72 -7.00
C ILE A 126 -7.01 -10.99 -5.56
N ARG A 127 -7.27 -12.20 -5.07
CA ARG A 127 -6.80 -12.67 -3.74
C ARG A 127 -5.62 -13.62 -3.84
N ASP A 128 -5.46 -14.23 -5.01
CA ASP A 128 -4.37 -15.13 -5.35
C ASP A 128 -3.86 -14.76 -6.73
N ILE A 129 -2.63 -14.24 -6.78
CA ILE A 129 -2.02 -13.80 -8.03
C ILE A 129 -1.78 -14.95 -9.01
N GLN A 130 -1.83 -16.22 -8.59
CA GLN A 130 -1.73 -17.35 -9.51
C GLN A 130 -2.85 -17.33 -10.55
N THR A 131 -4.05 -16.83 -10.18
CA THR A 131 -5.16 -16.67 -11.14
C THR A 131 -4.87 -15.60 -12.17
N LEU A 132 -4.10 -14.57 -11.81
CA LEU A 132 -3.58 -13.62 -12.79
C LEU A 132 -2.48 -14.26 -13.62
N LEU A 133 -1.52 -14.95 -13.01
CA LEU A 133 -0.32 -15.54 -13.66
C LEU A 133 -0.66 -16.45 -14.84
N ASP A 134 -1.80 -17.14 -14.76
CA ASP A 134 -2.28 -18.02 -15.82
C ASP A 134 -2.82 -17.24 -17.05
N ASP A 135 -3.14 -15.95 -16.92
CA ASP A 135 -3.59 -15.04 -17.99
C ASP A 135 -2.44 -14.27 -18.70
N PHE A 136 -1.17 -14.45 -18.29
CA PHE A 136 -0.03 -13.64 -18.75
C PHE A 136 0.54 -14.06 -20.12
N ASN A 137 -0.04 -13.52 -21.19
CA ASN A 137 0.64 -13.43 -22.49
C ASN A 137 0.63 -12.01 -23.08
N GLU A 138 0.33 -10.98 -22.28
CA GLU A 138 0.30 -9.58 -22.72
C GLU A 138 1.49 -8.81 -22.13
N ASP A 139 2.29 -8.14 -22.97
CA ASP A 139 3.24 -7.14 -22.50
C ASP A 139 2.46 -5.91 -22.03
N LEU A 140 2.55 -5.58 -20.75
CA LEU A 140 1.80 -4.50 -20.10
C LEU A 140 2.65 -3.26 -19.80
N THR A 141 3.93 -3.22 -20.22
CA THR A 141 4.79 -2.05 -20.02
C THR A 141 4.25 -0.80 -20.74
N PRO A 142 3.91 0.31 -20.04
CA PRO A 142 3.46 1.54 -20.69
C PRO A 142 4.46 2.04 -21.74
N GLN A 143 3.97 2.49 -22.89
CA GLN A 143 4.80 2.96 -24.00
C GLN A 143 5.17 4.44 -23.89
N ASP A 144 4.29 5.27 -23.31
CA ASP A 144 4.59 6.66 -23.02
C ASP A 144 5.41 6.79 -21.73
N GLU A 145 6.52 7.53 -21.81
CA GLU A 145 7.45 7.69 -20.69
C GLU A 145 6.80 8.34 -19.47
N THR A 146 5.84 9.27 -19.67
CA THR A 146 5.13 9.93 -18.56
C THR A 146 4.21 8.93 -17.86
N ARG A 147 3.56 8.05 -18.62
CA ARG A 147 2.68 7.00 -18.09
C ARG A 147 3.48 5.92 -17.36
N LEU A 148 4.66 5.55 -17.87
CA LEU A 148 5.58 4.66 -17.16
C LEU A 148 6.09 5.29 -15.84
N ALA A 149 6.44 6.58 -15.88
CA ALA A 149 6.83 7.33 -14.68
C ALA A 149 5.70 7.40 -13.65
N ALA A 150 4.46 7.61 -14.10
CA ALA A 150 3.28 7.62 -13.24
C ALA A 150 2.99 6.24 -12.63
N ALA A 151 3.09 5.16 -13.41
CA ALA A 151 2.97 3.80 -12.89
C ALA A 151 4.01 3.50 -11.80
N SER A 152 5.25 3.96 -12.02
CA SER A 152 6.34 3.83 -11.03
C SER A 152 6.08 4.65 -9.77
N PHE A 153 5.55 5.87 -9.92
CA PHE A 153 5.13 6.70 -8.79
C PHE A 153 4.01 6.05 -7.99
N PHE A 154 2.97 5.52 -8.67
CA PHE A 154 1.84 4.85 -8.02
C PHE A 154 2.32 3.62 -7.23
N PHE A 155 3.20 2.81 -7.84
CA PHE A 155 3.78 1.66 -7.17
C PHE A 155 4.54 2.08 -5.91
N LYS A 156 5.41 3.09 -6.04
CA LYS A 156 6.17 3.65 -4.92
C LYS A 156 5.26 4.16 -3.80
N SER A 157 4.24 4.95 -4.12
CA SER A 157 3.32 5.53 -3.11
C SER A 157 2.55 4.46 -2.33
N ILE A 158 2.13 3.37 -2.99
CA ILE A 158 1.46 2.26 -2.31
C ILE A 158 2.44 1.52 -1.39
N ILE A 159 3.68 1.27 -1.84
CA ILE A 159 4.71 0.65 -0.99
C ILE A 159 5.04 1.52 0.21
N GLU A 160 5.15 2.85 0.04
CA GLU A 160 5.39 3.77 1.15
C GLU A 160 4.28 3.69 2.19
N PHE A 161 3.02 3.67 1.73
CA PHE A 161 1.86 3.48 2.60
C PHE A 161 1.94 2.15 3.38
N ILE A 162 2.14 1.02 2.69
CA ILE A 162 2.22 -0.31 3.33
C ILE A 162 3.36 -0.36 4.35
N VAL A 163 4.56 0.12 4.00
CA VAL A 163 5.71 0.07 4.91
C VAL A 163 5.47 0.94 6.14
N LEU A 164 4.91 2.15 5.98
CA LEU A 164 4.62 3.01 7.12
C LEU A 164 3.50 2.44 7.99
N HIS A 165 2.51 1.78 7.39
CA HIS A 165 1.45 1.08 8.12
C HIS A 165 2.03 -0.05 8.98
N GLU A 166 2.88 -0.91 8.41
CA GLU A 166 3.53 -1.99 9.16
C GLU A 166 4.51 -1.44 10.23
N TYR A 167 5.19 -0.34 9.93
CA TYR A 167 6.03 0.37 10.90
C TYR A 167 5.21 0.97 12.05
N ALA A 168 3.99 1.43 11.79
CA ALA A 168 3.08 1.94 12.82
C ALA A 168 2.78 0.87 13.87
N HIS A 169 2.54 -0.38 13.45
CA HIS A 169 2.34 -1.48 14.39
C HIS A 169 3.54 -1.75 15.31
N ILE A 170 4.75 -1.36 14.89
CA ILE A 170 5.97 -1.42 15.72
C ILE A 170 6.02 -0.22 16.67
N ILE A 171 5.98 0.99 16.12
CA ILE A 171 6.30 2.20 16.90
C ILE A 171 5.20 2.52 17.93
N ASP A 172 3.94 2.24 17.59
CA ASP A 172 2.81 2.41 18.51
C ASP A 172 2.66 1.21 19.47
N GLY A 173 3.50 0.18 19.31
CA GLY A 173 3.55 -0.98 20.20
C GLY A 173 2.38 -1.95 20.02
N HIS A 174 1.69 -1.93 18.87
CA HIS A 174 0.60 -2.86 18.58
C HIS A 174 1.07 -4.32 18.63
N ILE A 175 2.23 -4.62 18.00
CA ILE A 175 2.78 -5.98 18.00
C ILE A 175 3.23 -6.42 19.39
N ASP A 176 3.81 -5.52 20.18
CA ASP A 176 4.23 -5.79 21.56
C ASP A 176 3.02 -6.10 22.44
N TYR A 177 1.96 -5.29 22.33
CA TYR A 177 0.70 -5.54 23.01
C TYR A 177 0.12 -6.91 22.65
N CYS A 178 0.12 -7.28 21.36
CA CYS A 178 -0.41 -8.57 20.91
C CYS A 178 0.41 -9.76 21.43
N ILE A 179 1.74 -9.63 21.51
CA ILE A 179 2.61 -10.64 22.10
C ILE A 179 2.30 -10.81 23.59
N ASP A 180 2.19 -9.70 24.31
CA ASP A 180 2.03 -9.73 25.77
C ASP A 180 0.63 -10.18 26.21
N THR A 181 -0.41 -9.83 25.45
CA THR A 181 -1.81 -10.08 25.85
C THR A 181 -2.37 -11.39 25.31
N ILE A 182 -2.12 -11.69 24.03
CA ILE A 182 -2.73 -12.84 23.34
C ILE A 182 -1.69 -13.80 22.75
N ARG A 183 -0.40 -13.56 23.00
CA ARG A 183 0.74 -14.41 22.58
C ARG A 183 0.84 -14.59 21.07
N VAL A 184 0.42 -13.58 20.33
CA VAL A 184 0.54 -13.52 18.87
C VAL A 184 1.79 -12.72 18.52
N CYS A 185 2.73 -13.34 17.80
CA CYS A 185 4.00 -12.72 17.39
C CYS A 185 3.98 -12.14 15.97
N LYS A 186 2.83 -12.15 15.29
CA LYS A 186 2.63 -11.66 13.93
C LYS A 186 1.28 -10.95 13.77
N LEU A 187 1.24 -9.77 13.14
CA LEU A 187 0.02 -9.11 12.69
C LEU A 187 0.01 -9.11 11.16
N PHE A 188 -1.15 -9.32 10.55
CA PHE A 188 -1.32 -9.43 9.11
C PHE A 188 -2.41 -8.45 8.65
N GLU A 189 -2.14 -7.69 7.58
CA GLU A 189 -3.09 -6.78 6.92
C GLU A 189 -4.37 -7.52 6.47
N ILE A 190 -4.25 -8.80 6.10
CA ILE A 190 -5.37 -9.72 5.92
C ILE A 190 -5.18 -10.93 6.83
N GLN A 191 -6.11 -11.13 7.76
CA GLN A 191 -6.03 -12.27 8.67
C GLN A 191 -6.11 -13.60 7.92
N PRO A 192 -5.14 -14.51 8.12
CA PRO A 192 -5.26 -15.86 7.60
C PRO A 192 -6.42 -16.60 8.27
N THR A 193 -6.99 -17.58 7.57
CA THR A 193 -8.14 -18.37 8.06
C THR A 193 -7.86 -19.18 9.34
N TYR A 194 -6.59 -19.29 9.74
CA TYR A 194 -6.12 -20.01 10.92
C TYR A 194 -5.76 -19.08 12.10
N ALA A 195 -5.99 -17.77 12.00
CA ALA A 195 -5.69 -16.84 13.09
C ALA A 195 -6.53 -17.16 14.34
N VAL A 196 -5.88 -17.19 15.50
CA VAL A 196 -6.54 -17.27 16.81
C VAL A 196 -7.35 -15.99 16.98
N GLY A 197 -8.68 -16.11 17.04
CA GLY A 197 -9.56 -14.95 17.14
C GLY A 197 -9.21 -14.12 18.37
N PHE A 198 -9.03 -12.81 18.21
CA PHE A 198 -8.93 -11.94 19.37
C PHE A 198 -10.31 -11.82 20.00
N ASP A 199 -10.36 -11.74 21.32
CA ASP A 199 -11.61 -11.55 22.07
C ASP A 199 -12.26 -10.18 21.82
N ASN A 200 -11.54 -9.22 21.21
CA ASN A 200 -12.03 -7.88 20.92
C ASN A 200 -11.80 -7.43 19.46
N PRO A 201 -12.75 -7.71 18.55
CA PRO A 201 -12.68 -7.28 17.15
C PRO A 201 -12.72 -5.76 16.93
N VAL A 202 -13.28 -5.00 17.88
CA VAL A 202 -13.30 -3.53 17.79
C VAL A 202 -11.89 -2.97 18.04
N PHE A 203 -11.19 -3.51 19.04
CA PHE A 203 -9.81 -3.12 19.32
C PHE A 203 -8.89 -3.40 18.13
N GLN A 204 -9.01 -4.56 17.48
CA GLN A 204 -8.25 -4.85 16.25
C GLN A 204 -8.51 -3.80 15.18
N GLN A 205 -9.77 -3.50 14.90
CA GLN A 205 -10.10 -2.45 13.93
C GLN A 205 -9.53 -1.09 14.31
N THR A 206 -9.48 -0.74 15.60
CA THR A 206 -8.87 0.51 16.07
C THR A 206 -7.38 0.57 15.80
N ILE A 207 -6.62 -0.50 16.08
CA ILE A 207 -5.16 -0.49 15.83
C ILE A 207 -4.83 -0.44 14.33
N GLU A 208 -5.67 -1.05 13.47
CA GLU A 208 -5.54 -0.95 12.01
C GLU A 208 -5.79 0.48 11.52
N LEU A 209 -6.83 1.14 12.04
CA LEU A 209 -7.12 2.55 11.69
C LEU A 209 -6.04 3.52 12.18
N GLN A 210 -5.48 3.26 13.36
CA GLN A 210 -4.35 4.03 13.87
C GLN A 210 -3.10 3.84 12.99
N ALA A 211 -2.85 2.61 12.52
CA ALA A 211 -1.75 2.34 11.61
C ALA A 211 -1.93 3.05 10.25
N ASP A 212 -3.16 3.11 9.73
CA ASP A 212 -3.50 3.91 8.55
C ASP A 212 -3.22 5.40 8.75
N ASP A 213 -3.66 5.99 9.87
CA ASP A 213 -3.44 7.40 10.19
C ASP A 213 -1.94 7.73 10.21
N PHE A 214 -1.12 6.89 10.85
CA PHE A 214 0.33 7.06 10.85
C PHE A 214 0.91 7.00 9.42
N ALA A 215 0.45 6.05 8.61
CA ALA A 215 0.92 5.90 7.23
C ALA A 215 0.55 7.12 6.36
N ILE A 216 -0.65 7.67 6.53
CA ILE A 216 -1.11 8.88 5.83
C ILE A 216 -0.26 10.07 6.26
N PHE A 217 -0.08 10.27 7.56
CA PHE A 217 0.77 11.33 8.10
C PHE A 217 2.19 11.26 7.52
N GLY A 218 2.79 10.06 7.53
CA GLY A 218 4.13 9.86 6.98
C GLY A 218 4.21 10.14 5.48
N CYS A 219 3.22 9.70 4.69
CA CYS A 219 3.15 10.01 3.26
C CYS A 219 3.01 11.52 3.01
N LEU A 220 2.17 12.22 3.78
CA LEU A 220 2.02 13.67 3.67
C LEU A 220 3.32 14.42 3.98
N HIS A 221 4.10 13.95 4.96
CA HIS A 221 5.42 14.51 5.24
C HIS A 221 6.37 14.40 4.04
N LEU A 222 6.37 13.26 3.33
CA LEU A 222 7.18 13.08 2.12
C LEU A 222 6.72 14.01 0.99
N LEU A 223 5.40 14.19 0.82
CA LEU A 223 4.85 15.12 -0.16
C LEU A 223 5.21 16.57 0.20
N HIS A 224 5.11 16.95 1.46
CA HIS A 224 5.49 18.27 1.93
C HIS A 224 6.97 18.55 1.68
N ASP A 225 7.85 17.61 2.00
CA ASP A 225 9.29 17.75 1.73
C ASP A 225 9.58 17.84 0.22
N THR A 226 8.78 17.16 -0.60
CA THR A 226 8.82 17.30 -2.06
C THR A 226 8.39 18.70 -2.51
N GLN A 227 7.30 19.24 -1.94
CA GLN A 227 6.82 20.61 -2.21
C GLN A 227 7.86 21.67 -1.79
N LEU A 228 8.58 21.44 -0.70
CA LEU A 228 9.69 22.29 -0.24
C LEU A 228 10.97 22.12 -1.07
N GLY A 229 10.98 21.21 -2.06
CA GLY A 229 12.13 20.95 -2.92
C GLY A 229 13.28 20.18 -2.25
N LYS A 230 13.03 19.55 -1.08
CA LYS A 230 14.02 18.69 -0.41
C LYS A 230 14.23 17.37 -1.14
N PHE A 231 13.17 16.87 -1.80
CA PHE A 231 13.22 15.69 -2.65
C PHE A 231 12.95 16.06 -4.12
N PRO A 232 13.69 15.46 -5.07
CA PRO A 232 13.49 15.75 -6.49
C PRO A 232 12.21 15.08 -7.01
N VAL A 233 11.41 15.85 -7.76
CA VAL A 233 10.29 15.32 -8.55
C VAL A 233 10.80 14.87 -9.92
N ASN A 234 10.35 13.71 -10.39
CA ASN A 234 10.60 13.27 -11.76
C ASN A 234 10.15 14.38 -12.74
N PRO A 235 11.01 14.86 -13.66
CA PRO A 235 10.66 15.94 -14.59
C PRO A 235 9.35 15.72 -15.36
N LEU A 236 9.03 14.48 -15.72
CA LEU A 236 7.80 14.10 -16.43
C LEU A 236 6.54 14.29 -15.57
N LEU A 237 6.68 14.21 -14.24
CA LEU A 237 5.56 14.31 -13.31
C LEU A 237 5.42 15.71 -12.68
N LYS A 238 6.35 16.63 -12.93
CA LYS A 238 6.30 18.01 -12.39
C LYS A 238 4.94 18.71 -12.54
N PRO A 239 4.19 18.57 -13.65
CA PRO A 239 2.86 19.18 -13.77
C PRO A 239 1.88 18.79 -12.66
N TYR A 240 2.02 17.60 -12.09
CA TYR A 240 1.17 17.09 -11.01
C TYR A 240 1.62 17.54 -9.62
N PHE A 241 2.82 18.13 -9.48
CA PHE A 241 3.40 18.56 -8.20
C PHE A 241 3.48 20.09 -8.07
N LYS A 242 2.64 20.83 -8.82
CA LYS A 242 2.69 22.30 -8.87
C LYS A 242 2.17 23.02 -7.62
N ASP A 243 1.22 22.40 -6.93
CA ASP A 243 0.54 22.91 -5.74
C ASP A 243 0.01 21.72 -4.92
N TRP A 244 -0.41 22.00 -3.67
CA TRP A 244 -0.94 20.98 -2.77
C TRP A 244 -2.13 20.22 -3.35
N LYS A 245 -3.10 20.95 -3.95
CA LYS A 245 -4.29 20.37 -4.56
C LYS A 245 -3.93 19.32 -5.61
N SER A 246 -3.10 19.68 -6.58
CA SER A 246 -2.70 18.78 -7.68
C SER A 246 -1.86 17.62 -7.18
N THR A 247 -0.97 17.89 -6.23
CA THR A 247 -0.10 16.86 -5.63
C THR A 247 -0.92 15.83 -4.90
N LEU A 248 -1.86 16.28 -4.08
CA LEU A 248 -2.69 15.42 -3.26
C LEU A 248 -3.68 14.64 -4.12
N GLN A 249 -4.33 15.28 -5.10
CA GLN A 249 -5.17 14.57 -6.07
C GLN A 249 -4.39 13.47 -6.79
N PHE A 250 -3.16 13.73 -7.22
CA PHE A 250 -2.33 12.75 -7.93
C PHE A 250 -1.82 11.63 -7.01
N TRP A 251 -1.42 11.94 -5.77
CA TRP A 251 -0.99 10.97 -4.77
C TRP A 251 -2.14 10.13 -4.22
N TYR A 252 -3.36 10.67 -4.13
CA TYR A 252 -4.49 9.93 -3.59
C TYR A 252 -5.02 8.85 -4.56
N LEU A 253 -4.81 9.01 -5.87
CA LEU A 253 -5.15 8.00 -6.88
C LEU A 253 -4.57 6.60 -6.55
N PRO A 254 -3.24 6.43 -6.31
CA PRO A 254 -2.70 5.13 -5.93
C PRO A 254 -3.19 4.62 -4.58
N ILE A 255 -3.40 5.48 -3.59
CA ILE A 255 -3.88 5.07 -2.25
C ILE A 255 -5.30 4.52 -2.33
N TYR A 256 -6.20 5.21 -3.02
CA TYR A 256 -7.55 4.71 -3.24
C TYR A 256 -7.53 3.41 -4.09
N THR A 257 -6.67 3.35 -5.11
CA THR A 257 -6.47 2.13 -5.93
C THR A 257 -6.06 0.94 -5.07
N TYR A 258 -5.15 1.11 -4.11
CA TYR A 258 -4.75 0.08 -3.15
C TYR A 258 -5.96 -0.48 -2.41
N PHE A 259 -6.72 0.36 -1.68
CA PHE A 259 -7.90 -0.10 -0.94
C PHE A 259 -8.93 -0.78 -1.83
N ARG A 260 -9.09 -0.26 -3.05
CA ARG A 260 -10.03 -0.79 -4.04
C ARG A 260 -9.65 -2.18 -4.56
N PHE A 261 -8.37 -2.57 -4.54
CA PHE A 261 -7.94 -3.96 -4.82
C PHE A 261 -8.39 -4.94 -3.72
N PHE A 262 -8.54 -4.50 -2.48
CA PHE A 262 -8.86 -5.38 -1.34
C PHE A 262 -10.35 -5.52 -1.03
N GLY A 263 -11.21 -4.66 -1.55
CA GLY A 263 -12.63 -4.84 -1.29
C GLY A 263 -13.57 -3.76 -1.79
N HIS A 264 -14.85 -4.10 -1.61
CA HIS A 264 -16.05 -3.35 -1.96
C HIS A 264 -16.92 -3.11 -0.73
N LEU A 265 -17.86 -2.17 -0.84
CA LEU A 265 -18.91 -1.97 0.15
C LEU A 265 -19.89 -3.14 0.31
N ASN A 266 -20.00 -4.02 -0.69
CA ASN A 266 -21.01 -5.09 -0.69
C ASN A 266 -20.64 -6.25 0.26
N GLN A 267 -19.53 -6.18 0.99
CA GLN A 267 -19.21 -7.17 2.01
C GLN A 267 -20.04 -6.92 3.27
N PRO A 268 -20.78 -7.91 3.80
CA PRO A 268 -21.52 -7.76 5.04
C PRO A 268 -20.53 -7.54 6.19
N HIS A 269 -20.32 -6.28 6.55
CA HIS A 269 -19.43 -5.92 7.65
C HIS A 269 -20.20 -5.91 8.96
N SER A 270 -19.61 -6.55 9.97
CA SER A 270 -20.05 -6.43 11.34
C SER A 270 -18.86 -6.04 12.18
N LEU A 271 -18.93 -4.85 12.80
CA LEU A 271 -17.92 -4.36 13.75
C LEU A 271 -17.61 -5.40 14.84
N LYS A 272 -18.59 -6.21 15.24
CA LYS A 272 -18.44 -7.22 16.30
C LYS A 272 -17.86 -8.55 15.83
N LYS A 273 -17.65 -8.76 14.53
CA LYS A 273 -17.19 -10.04 13.95
C LYS A 273 -15.99 -9.90 13.02
N SER A 274 -15.71 -8.70 12.52
CA SER A 274 -14.64 -8.44 11.58
C SER A 274 -13.38 -8.08 12.36
N SER A 275 -12.26 -8.72 12.06
CA SER A 275 -10.96 -8.36 12.61
C SER A 275 -10.44 -7.04 12.04
N HIS A 276 -10.78 -6.73 10.79
CA HIS A 276 -10.28 -5.55 10.07
C HIS A 276 -11.45 -4.65 9.63
N PRO A 277 -11.24 -3.33 9.54
CA PRO A 277 -12.23 -2.45 8.92
C PRO A 277 -12.35 -2.81 7.44
N ILE A 278 -13.54 -2.65 6.84
CA ILE A 278 -13.63 -2.84 5.38
C ILE A 278 -12.74 -1.81 4.66
N PRO A 279 -12.03 -2.20 3.59
CA PRO A 279 -11.16 -1.29 2.84
C PRO A 279 -11.83 0.01 2.39
N ALA A 280 -13.12 -0.05 2.05
CA ALA A 280 -13.88 1.14 1.70
C ALA A 280 -14.00 2.15 2.86
N VAL A 281 -14.24 1.69 4.09
CA VAL A 281 -14.27 2.58 5.27
C VAL A 281 -12.90 3.16 5.55
N ARG A 282 -11.83 2.35 5.43
CA ARG A 282 -10.44 2.83 5.55
C ARG A 282 -10.17 3.94 4.54
N SER A 283 -10.56 3.76 3.28
CA SER A 283 -10.39 4.77 2.23
C SER A 283 -11.13 6.08 2.51
N TYR A 284 -12.29 6.05 3.18
CA TYR A 284 -12.99 7.28 3.59
C TYR A 284 -12.28 7.98 4.73
N LEU A 285 -11.84 7.21 5.73
CA LEU A 285 -11.11 7.76 6.86
C LEU A 285 -9.81 8.42 6.41
N VAL A 286 -9.19 7.96 5.30
CA VAL A 286 -8.06 8.68 4.70
C VAL A 286 -8.40 10.14 4.41
N LEU A 287 -9.58 10.47 3.86
CA LEU A 287 -9.95 11.85 3.57
C LEU A 287 -10.06 12.71 4.85
N GLU A 288 -10.58 12.14 5.93
CA GLU A 288 -10.65 12.81 7.23
C GLU A 288 -9.25 13.04 7.81
N SER A 289 -8.37 12.04 7.75
CA SER A 289 -6.98 12.15 8.20
C SER A 289 -6.21 13.18 7.36
N LEU A 290 -6.47 13.24 6.05
CA LEU A 290 -5.91 14.27 5.17
C LEU A 290 -6.29 15.67 5.65
N ASP A 291 -7.58 15.93 5.86
CA ASP A 291 -8.04 17.22 6.33
C ASP A 291 -7.42 17.59 7.69
N HIS A 292 -7.46 16.65 8.63
CA HIS A 292 -6.91 16.82 9.97
C HIS A 292 -5.42 17.21 9.95
N PHE A 293 -4.58 16.46 9.24
CA PHE A 293 -3.14 16.72 9.21
C PHE A 293 -2.80 17.98 8.42
N LEU A 294 -3.51 18.25 7.32
CA LEU A 294 -3.29 19.47 6.53
C LEU A 294 -3.56 20.73 7.37
N ASP A 295 -4.57 20.73 8.23
CA ASP A 295 -4.85 21.82 9.18
C ASP A 295 -3.84 21.84 10.35
N ASN A 296 -3.74 20.73 11.08
CA ASN A 296 -3.09 20.72 12.39
C ASN A 296 -1.56 20.62 12.32
N ASP A 297 -1.02 19.95 11.30
CA ASP A 297 0.43 19.68 11.20
C ASP A 297 1.10 20.49 10.09
N PHE A 298 0.42 20.70 8.97
CA PHE A 298 0.95 21.47 7.84
C PHE A 298 0.43 22.91 7.77
N HIS A 299 -0.58 23.26 8.59
CA HIS A 299 -1.18 24.60 8.67
C HIS A 299 -1.57 25.19 7.31
N LEU A 300 -2.12 24.34 6.44
CA LEU A 300 -2.55 24.71 5.09
C LEU A 300 -3.89 25.47 5.18
N PRO A 301 -3.96 26.77 4.81
CA PRO A 301 -5.18 27.56 5.00
C PRO A 301 -6.40 27.08 4.22
N ASP A 302 -6.19 26.40 3.09
CA ASP A 302 -7.20 25.84 2.19
C ASP A 302 -7.31 24.31 2.34
N HIS A 303 -6.96 23.76 3.51
CA HIS A 303 -6.95 22.32 3.79
C HIS A 303 -8.26 21.62 3.39
N GLU A 304 -9.42 22.18 3.73
CA GLU A 304 -10.73 21.60 3.42
C GLU A 304 -10.99 21.52 1.91
N GLU A 305 -10.66 22.57 1.15
CA GLU A 305 -10.82 22.54 -0.31
C GLU A 305 -9.87 21.51 -0.94
N VAL A 306 -8.63 21.46 -0.44
CA VAL A 306 -7.58 20.56 -0.93
C VAL A 306 -7.92 19.10 -0.63
N SER A 307 -8.34 18.78 0.60
CA SER A 307 -8.73 17.43 1.01
C SER A 307 -9.97 16.96 0.24
N LEU A 308 -11.03 17.79 0.14
CA LEU A 308 -12.25 17.45 -0.61
C LEU A 308 -12.01 17.29 -2.11
N SER A 309 -10.99 17.95 -2.67
CA SER A 309 -10.63 17.76 -4.09
C SER A 309 -10.24 16.32 -4.42
N CYS A 310 -9.83 15.52 -3.42
CA CYS A 310 -9.48 14.11 -3.59
C CYS A 310 -10.71 13.22 -3.87
N ILE A 311 -11.92 13.70 -3.63
CA ILE A 311 -13.15 13.01 -4.03
C ILE A 311 -13.21 12.85 -5.56
N GLU A 312 -12.69 13.80 -6.33
CA GLU A 312 -12.58 13.66 -7.80
C GLU A 312 -11.69 12.47 -8.19
N SER A 313 -10.62 12.23 -7.43
CA SER A 313 -9.73 11.08 -7.65
C SER A 313 -10.43 9.74 -7.38
N ILE A 314 -11.39 9.68 -6.44
CA ILE A 314 -12.23 8.49 -6.22
C ILE A 314 -13.00 8.14 -7.50
N PHE A 315 -13.72 9.11 -8.06
CA PHE A 315 -14.52 8.89 -9.27
C PHE A 315 -13.65 8.45 -10.46
N LYS A 316 -12.45 9.02 -10.59
CA LYS A 316 -11.49 8.63 -11.63
C LYS A 316 -11.01 7.19 -11.50
N ILE A 317 -10.73 6.73 -10.27
CA ILE A 317 -10.36 5.34 -10.06
C ILE A 317 -11.55 4.42 -10.29
N GLU A 318 -12.76 4.79 -9.88
CA GLU A 318 -13.94 3.97 -10.17
C GLU A 318 -14.20 3.84 -11.69
N ASP A 319 -14.05 4.92 -12.45
CA ASP A 319 -14.07 4.88 -13.92
C ASP A 319 -12.95 3.99 -14.48
N THR A 320 -11.77 4.00 -13.85
CA THR A 320 -10.66 3.12 -14.22
C THR A 320 -11.02 1.65 -13.99
N PHE A 321 -11.57 1.28 -12.84
CA PHE A 321 -11.98 -0.10 -12.54
C PHE A 321 -13.10 -0.58 -13.48
N ASP A 322 -14.02 0.30 -13.87
CA ASP A 322 -15.05 0.00 -14.87
C ASP A 322 -14.45 -0.32 -16.23
N GLN A 323 -13.40 0.40 -16.65
CA GLN A 323 -12.73 0.15 -17.91
C GLN A 323 -11.76 -1.03 -17.86
N MET A 324 -11.18 -1.30 -16.70
CA MET A 324 -10.14 -2.32 -16.51
C MET A 324 -10.72 -3.70 -16.21
N SER A 325 -11.92 -3.78 -15.60
CA SER A 325 -12.49 -5.04 -15.12
C SER A 325 -13.99 -5.19 -15.39
N GLU A 326 -14.49 -6.42 -15.42
CA GLU A 326 -15.92 -6.73 -15.54
C GLU A 326 -16.70 -6.43 -14.26
N GLN A 327 -15.99 -6.28 -13.13
CA GLN A 327 -16.56 -5.90 -11.83
C GLN A 327 -17.29 -4.55 -11.86
N GLY A 328 -16.86 -3.61 -12.72
CA GLY A 328 -17.49 -2.29 -12.84
C GLY A 328 -17.18 -1.34 -11.68
N LYS A 329 -17.91 -0.20 -11.65
CA LYS A 329 -17.84 0.82 -10.58
C LYS A 329 -18.48 0.33 -9.28
N ASP A 330 -17.94 0.76 -8.14
CA ASP A 330 -18.55 0.66 -6.81
C ASP A 330 -18.72 2.04 -6.16
N LEU A 331 -19.71 2.80 -6.66
CA LEU A 331 -20.04 4.12 -6.12
C LEU A 331 -20.95 4.06 -4.89
N LYS A 332 -21.41 2.87 -4.46
CA LYS A 332 -22.24 2.76 -3.25
C LYS A 332 -21.50 3.30 -2.02
N ALA A 333 -20.17 3.25 -2.07
CA ALA A 333 -19.23 3.86 -1.15
C ALA A 333 -19.60 5.31 -0.81
N LEU A 334 -20.00 6.10 -1.82
CA LEU A 334 -20.19 7.54 -1.73
C LEU A 334 -21.58 7.96 -1.22
N VAL A 335 -22.47 7.00 -0.94
CA VAL A 335 -23.87 7.25 -0.55
C VAL A 335 -24.10 7.14 0.97
N ILE A 336 -23.03 7.10 1.78
CA ILE A 336 -23.14 7.09 3.26
C ILE A 336 -23.20 8.54 3.84
N TYR A 337 -23.80 9.47 3.09
CA TYR A 337 -24.23 10.78 3.62
C TYR A 337 -25.72 10.98 3.43
#